data_AF-A0A1G4R4Q6-F1
#
_entry.id   AF-A0A1G4R4Q6-F1
#
_cell.length_a   1.000
_cell.length_b   1.000
_cell.length_c   1.000
_cell.angle_alpha   90.00
_cell.angle_beta   90.00
_cell.angle_gamma   90.00
#
_symmetry.space_group_name_H-M   'P 1'
#
loop_
_entity.id
_entity.type
_entity.pdbx_description
1 polymer ?
#
loop_
_entity_poly.entity_id
_entity_poly.type
_entity_poly.pdbx_seq_one_letter_code
_entity_poly.pdbx_strand_id
1 'polypeptide(L)'
;MKLNIVRDSTGIITAKLIAEKDNPQADVVWGLAATSLLVLDQNGMLEGYSPQGVDRIQPDFKDKNSPTRWVGIDAWETAFIVNKKEMEKRGLPVPQSYADLIKPEYKGLITMPNPASSGTGFLTVSGLVQLEGKDKAWAYMDKLHDNIAMYVHSGSKPAKMAGTGEVPIGISFGYRGIQEKKTGAPVEVVFPKEGSG
;
A
#
# COMPACT_ATOMS: atom_id res chain seq x y z
N MET A 1 -28.83 9.86 7.28
CA MET A 1 -27.69 9.47 8.14
C MET A 1 -26.52 10.38 7.81
N LYS A 2 -25.89 11.02 8.80
CA LYS A 2 -24.68 11.84 8.61
C LYS A 2 -23.48 11.01 9.03
N LEU A 3 -22.52 10.81 8.13
CA LEU A 3 -21.28 10.11 8.41
C LEU A 3 -20.18 11.12 8.72
N ASN A 4 -19.56 11.02 9.89
CA ASN A 4 -18.38 11.79 10.25
C ASN A 4 -17.16 10.92 9.93
N ILE A 5 -16.41 11.27 8.90
CA ILE A 5 -15.30 10.45 8.39
C ILE A 5 -13.98 11.13 8.74
N VAL A 6 -13.16 10.43 9.52
CA VAL A 6 -11.74 10.74 9.67
C VAL A 6 -10.98 9.82 8.74
N ARG A 7 -10.28 10.38 7.75
CA ARG A 7 -9.54 9.62 6.75
C ARG A 7 -8.07 10.00 6.79
N ASP A 8 -7.22 9.02 7.05
CA ASP A 8 -5.77 9.18 6.99
C ASP A 8 -5.08 7.87 6.59
N SER A 9 -3.75 7.88 6.51
CA SER A 9 -2.93 6.70 6.20
C SER A 9 -2.95 5.69 7.35
N THR A 10 -2.77 4.41 7.00
CA THR A 10 -2.91 3.28 7.94
C THR A 10 -2.15 3.47 9.24
N GLY A 11 -0.87 3.84 9.19
CA GLY A 11 -0.06 3.99 10.40
C GLY A 11 -0.60 5.08 11.33
N ILE A 12 -1.11 6.18 10.77
CA ILE A 12 -1.67 7.29 11.54
C ILE A 12 -2.99 6.90 12.19
N ILE A 13 -3.88 6.26 11.44
CA ILE A 13 -5.15 5.78 11.99
C ILE A 13 -4.91 4.75 13.09
N THR A 14 -3.98 3.81 12.89
CA THR A 14 -3.63 2.82 13.92
C THR A 14 -3.08 3.47 15.18
N ALA A 15 -2.14 4.41 15.07
CA ALA A 15 -1.59 5.12 16.22
C ALA A 15 -2.64 5.94 16.96
N LYS A 16 -3.53 6.63 16.22
CA LYS A 16 -4.65 7.38 16.78
C LYS A 16 -5.60 6.47 17.56
N LEU A 17 -6.00 5.35 16.96
CA LEU A 17 -6.89 4.37 17.62
C LEU A 17 -6.26 3.85 18.91
N ILE A 18 -4.98 3.46 18.88
CA ILE A 18 -4.25 3.00 20.09
C ILE A 18 -4.23 4.08 21.18
N ALA A 19 -3.97 5.33 20.82
CA ALA A 19 -3.97 6.45 21.77
C ALA A 19 -5.37 6.73 22.36
N GLU A 20 -6.43 6.40 21.62
CA GLU A 20 -7.83 6.58 22.01
C GLU A 20 -8.42 5.32 22.68
N LYS A 21 -7.61 4.30 23.00
CA LYS A 21 -8.08 3.01 23.53
C LYS A 21 -9.02 3.14 24.73
N ASP A 22 -8.67 4.00 25.69
CA ASP A 22 -9.44 4.18 26.92
C ASP A 22 -10.57 5.21 26.78
N ASN A 23 -10.69 5.85 25.61
CA ASN A 23 -11.76 6.79 25.27
C ASN A 23 -12.05 6.76 23.76
N PRO A 24 -12.64 5.67 23.22
CA PRO A 24 -12.82 5.50 21.78
C PRO A 24 -13.63 6.64 21.16
N GLN A 25 -13.13 7.21 20.06
CA GLN A 25 -13.77 8.32 19.34
C GLN A 25 -14.48 7.87 18.04
N ALA A 26 -14.27 6.62 17.62
CA ALA A 26 -14.80 6.08 16.37
C ALA A 26 -15.64 4.82 16.63
N ASP A 27 -16.78 4.72 15.96
CA ASP A 27 -17.67 3.57 16.05
C ASP A 27 -17.26 2.43 15.10
N VAL A 28 -16.64 2.77 13.96
CA VAL A 28 -16.28 1.81 12.90
C VAL A 28 -14.91 2.13 12.32
N VAL A 29 -14.06 1.12 12.21
CA VAL A 29 -12.80 1.17 11.47
C VAL A 29 -13.03 0.55 10.09
N TRP A 30 -12.75 1.31 9.02
CA TRP A 30 -13.02 0.88 7.65
C TRP A 30 -11.82 1.13 6.73
N GLY A 31 -11.42 0.11 5.95
CA GLY A 31 -10.33 0.23 4.97
C GLY A 31 -8.94 0.38 5.58
N LEU A 32 -8.73 -0.20 6.77
CA LEU A 32 -7.43 -0.27 7.44
C LEU A 32 -6.74 -1.60 7.12
N ALA A 33 -5.40 -1.62 7.05
CA ALA A 33 -4.66 -2.84 6.77
C ALA A 33 -4.93 -3.92 7.84
N ALA A 34 -5.06 -5.18 7.41
CA ALA A 34 -5.35 -6.30 8.31
C ALA A 34 -4.31 -6.43 9.43
N THR A 35 -3.02 -6.16 9.15
CA THR A 35 -1.95 -6.14 10.16
C THR A 35 -2.23 -5.16 11.30
N SER A 36 -2.88 -4.03 11.03
CA SER A 36 -3.29 -3.08 12.07
C SER A 36 -4.53 -3.57 12.83
N LEU A 37 -5.50 -4.18 12.15
CA LEU A 37 -6.67 -4.78 12.81
C LEU A 37 -6.25 -5.90 13.78
N LEU A 38 -5.24 -6.69 13.43
CA LEU A 38 -4.65 -7.68 14.34
C LEU A 38 -4.05 -7.04 15.60
N VAL A 39 -3.35 -5.91 15.48
CA VAL A 39 -2.79 -5.18 16.63
C VAL A 39 -3.92 -4.63 17.51
N LEU A 40 -4.97 -4.07 16.92
CA LEU A 40 -6.13 -3.58 17.66
C LEU A 40 -6.86 -4.72 18.39
N ASP A 41 -7.03 -5.88 17.73
CA ASP A 41 -7.64 -7.07 18.33
C ASP A 41 -6.82 -7.61 19.52
N GLN A 42 -5.50 -7.72 19.36
CA GLN A 42 -4.58 -8.10 20.44
C GLN A 42 -4.66 -7.17 21.66
N ASN A 43 -5.03 -5.91 21.44
CA ASN A 43 -5.22 -4.91 22.48
C ASN A 43 -6.66 -4.88 23.04
N GLY A 44 -7.56 -5.77 22.57
CA GLY A 44 -8.96 -5.83 23.01
C GLY A 44 -9.80 -4.64 22.54
N MET A 45 -9.45 -4.04 21.40
CA MET A 45 -10.06 -2.78 20.92
C MET A 45 -11.16 -2.98 19.87
N LEU A 46 -11.40 -4.23 19.45
CA LEU A 46 -12.41 -4.54 18.44
C LEU A 46 -13.59 -5.27 19.06
N GLU A 47 -14.78 -4.70 18.88
CA GLU A 47 -16.04 -5.34 19.23
C GLU A 47 -16.40 -6.37 18.15
N GLY A 48 -16.85 -7.55 18.57
CA GLY A 48 -17.19 -8.62 17.63
C GLY A 48 -18.56 -8.42 17.00
N TYR A 49 -18.61 -8.46 15.67
CA TYR A 49 -19.82 -8.40 14.87
C TYR A 49 -19.67 -9.26 13.61
N SER A 50 -20.51 -10.29 13.49
CA SER A 50 -20.56 -11.16 12.30
C SER A 50 -21.60 -10.61 11.30
N PRO A 51 -21.19 -9.91 10.22
CA PRO A 51 -22.12 -9.36 9.25
C PRO A 51 -22.83 -10.47 8.47
N GLN A 52 -24.00 -10.14 7.91
CA GLN A 52 -24.72 -11.07 7.03
C GLN A 52 -23.82 -11.52 5.86
N GLY A 53 -23.67 -12.84 5.72
CA GLY A 53 -22.85 -13.44 4.67
C GLY A 53 -21.35 -13.50 4.98
N VAL A 54 -20.92 -13.32 6.23
CA VAL A 54 -19.53 -13.49 6.70
C VAL A 54 -18.94 -14.86 6.33
N ASP A 55 -19.77 -15.88 6.14
CA ASP A 55 -19.35 -17.23 5.72
C ASP A 55 -18.87 -17.31 4.27
N ARG A 56 -19.16 -16.29 3.45
CA ARG A 56 -18.65 -16.19 2.07
C ARG A 56 -17.20 -15.68 2.00
N ILE A 57 -16.70 -15.11 3.10
CA ILE A 57 -15.34 -14.61 3.18
C ILE A 57 -14.41 -15.80 3.43
N GLN A 58 -13.37 -15.94 2.61
CA GLN A 58 -12.42 -17.04 2.77
C GLN A 58 -11.79 -16.99 4.17
N PRO A 59 -11.51 -18.14 4.81
CA PRO A 59 -11.01 -18.19 6.18
C PRO A 59 -9.76 -17.35 6.43
N ASP A 60 -8.88 -17.22 5.45
CA ASP A 60 -7.64 -16.44 5.59
C ASP A 60 -7.85 -14.91 5.53
N PHE A 61 -9.04 -14.46 5.11
CA PHE A 61 -9.40 -13.04 4.99
C PHE A 61 -10.41 -12.59 6.06
N LYS A 62 -10.57 -13.33 7.14
CA LYS A 62 -11.30 -12.90 8.34
C LYS A 62 -10.65 -13.45 9.58
N ASP A 63 -11.02 -12.94 10.74
CA ASP A 63 -10.59 -13.54 11.99
C ASP A 63 -11.25 -14.90 12.23
N LYS A 64 -10.76 -15.60 13.26
CA LYS A 64 -11.28 -16.91 13.69
C LYS A 64 -12.21 -16.80 14.90
N ASN A 65 -12.58 -15.59 15.31
CA ASN A 65 -13.41 -15.36 16.49
C ASN A 65 -14.89 -15.56 16.14
N SER A 66 -15.69 -15.85 17.17
CA SER A 66 -17.14 -15.88 17.09
C SER A 66 -17.72 -15.14 18.31
N PRO A 67 -18.30 -13.94 18.14
CA PRO A 67 -18.48 -13.20 16.88
C PRO A 67 -17.15 -12.74 16.24
N THR A 68 -17.15 -12.62 14.91
CA THR A 68 -16.01 -12.14 14.11
C THR A 68 -15.69 -10.69 14.47
N ARG A 69 -14.43 -10.34 14.71
CA ARG A 69 -14.01 -8.97 15.08
C ARG A 69 -13.48 -8.15 13.92
N TRP A 70 -12.99 -8.81 12.87
CA TRP A 70 -12.62 -8.13 11.63
C TRP A 70 -12.80 -9.02 10.40
N VAL A 71 -13.05 -8.38 9.26
CA VAL A 71 -13.18 -9.00 7.95
C VAL A 71 -12.39 -8.24 6.90
N GLY A 72 -11.85 -8.95 5.92
CA GLY A 72 -11.28 -8.37 4.71
C GLY A 72 -12.39 -7.94 3.76
N ILE A 73 -12.28 -6.73 3.22
CA ILE A 73 -13.24 -6.16 2.25
C ILE A 73 -12.65 -6.05 0.84
N ASP A 74 -11.32 -6.00 0.75
CA ASP A 74 -10.53 -5.99 -0.48
C ASP A 74 -9.14 -6.59 -0.21
N ALA A 75 -8.49 -7.02 -1.29
CA ALA A 75 -7.10 -7.45 -1.30
C ALA A 75 -6.33 -6.56 -2.27
N TRP A 76 -5.12 -6.18 -1.88
CA TRP A 76 -4.25 -5.35 -2.71
C TRP A 76 -2.82 -5.83 -2.63
N GLU A 77 -2.09 -5.54 -3.69
CA GLU A 77 -0.70 -5.94 -3.87
C GLU A 77 0.12 -4.74 -4.38
N THR A 78 1.43 -4.80 -4.19
CA THR A 78 2.34 -3.77 -4.72
C THR A 78 2.40 -3.85 -6.24
N ALA A 79 2.40 -2.70 -6.89
CA ALA A 79 2.68 -2.58 -8.32
C ALA A 79 3.49 -1.31 -8.60
N PHE A 80 4.15 -1.29 -9.75
CA PHE A 80 4.75 -0.08 -10.32
C PHE A 80 3.74 0.56 -11.27
N ILE A 81 3.48 1.84 -11.07
CA ILE A 81 2.63 2.64 -11.92
C ILE A 81 3.58 3.54 -12.70
N VAL A 82 3.72 3.25 -13.99
CA VAL A 82 4.75 3.85 -14.84
C VAL A 82 4.11 4.72 -15.90
N ASN A 83 4.44 6.01 -15.94
CA ASN A 83 3.95 6.93 -16.97
C ASN A 83 4.67 6.71 -18.30
N LYS A 84 4.00 6.08 -19.27
CA LYS A 84 4.62 5.71 -20.55
C LYS A 84 5.10 6.90 -21.36
N LYS A 85 4.39 8.04 -21.30
CA LYS A 85 4.79 9.24 -22.04
C LYS A 85 6.08 9.84 -21.49
N GLU A 86 6.25 9.84 -20.16
CA GLU A 86 7.48 10.31 -19.53
C GLU A 86 8.66 9.35 -19.76
N MET A 87 8.40 8.03 -19.78
CA MET A 87 9.41 7.05 -20.17
C MET A 87 9.88 7.25 -21.61
N GLU A 88 8.96 7.42 -22.55
CA GLU A 88 9.25 7.65 -23.97
C GLU A 88 10.04 8.94 -24.20
N LYS A 89 9.63 10.06 -23.58
CA LYS A 89 10.35 11.35 -23.68
C LYS A 89 11.80 11.26 -23.19
N ARG A 90 12.08 10.39 -22.22
CA ARG A 90 13.41 10.19 -21.65
C ARG A 90 14.20 9.09 -22.36
N GLY A 91 13.60 8.38 -23.31
CA GLY A 91 14.21 7.21 -23.96
C GLY A 91 14.47 6.05 -23.01
N LEU A 92 13.67 5.91 -21.94
CA LEU A 92 13.84 4.90 -20.90
C LEU A 92 12.83 3.75 -21.06
N PRO A 93 13.23 2.50 -20.77
CA PRO A 93 12.30 1.38 -20.78
C PRO A 93 11.39 1.38 -19.55
N VAL A 94 10.19 0.82 -19.69
CA VAL A 94 9.28 0.56 -18.56
C VAL A 94 9.88 -0.55 -17.68
N PRO A 95 10.20 -0.31 -16.39
CA PRO A 95 10.76 -1.33 -15.51
C PRO A 95 9.74 -2.46 -15.30
N GLN A 96 10.22 -3.71 -15.30
CA GLN A 96 9.40 -4.92 -15.20
C GLN A 96 9.66 -5.72 -13.90
N SER A 97 10.65 -5.32 -13.12
CA SER A 97 11.11 -6.06 -11.95
C SER A 97 11.68 -5.13 -10.89
N TYR A 98 11.82 -5.63 -9.66
CA TYR A 98 12.51 -4.87 -8.61
C TYR A 98 13.97 -4.61 -9.00
N ALA A 99 14.64 -5.57 -9.65
CA ALA A 99 16.00 -5.39 -10.14
C ALA A 99 16.14 -4.27 -11.18
N ASP A 100 15.10 -3.99 -11.96
CA ASP A 100 15.10 -2.84 -12.88
C ASP A 100 15.10 -1.52 -12.11
N LEU A 101 14.29 -1.39 -11.06
CA LEU A 101 14.12 -0.12 -10.33
C LEU A 101 15.39 0.44 -9.69
N ILE A 102 16.42 -0.38 -9.47
CA ILE A 102 17.71 0.04 -8.90
C ILE A 102 18.74 0.45 -9.97
N LYS A 103 18.38 0.41 -11.26
CA LYS A 103 19.26 0.88 -12.33
C LYS A 103 19.43 2.40 -12.26
N PRO A 104 20.65 2.93 -12.48
CA PRO A 104 20.94 4.35 -12.30
C PRO A 104 20.17 5.27 -13.27
N GLU A 105 19.67 4.73 -14.38
CA GLU A 105 18.83 5.45 -15.35
C GLU A 105 17.49 5.93 -14.77
N TYR A 106 17.04 5.34 -13.65
CA TYR A 106 15.82 5.75 -12.94
C TYR A 106 16.06 6.74 -11.79
N LYS A 107 17.27 7.28 -11.68
CA LYS A 107 17.65 8.19 -10.59
C LYS A 107 16.72 9.40 -10.50
N GLY A 108 16.07 9.57 -9.34
CA GLY A 108 15.13 10.65 -9.09
C GLY A 108 13.81 10.54 -9.87
N LEU A 109 13.48 9.37 -10.43
CA LEU A 109 12.26 9.15 -11.20
C LEU A 109 11.23 8.27 -10.47
N ILE A 110 11.57 7.79 -9.26
CA ILE A 110 10.73 6.89 -8.49
C ILE A 110 10.17 7.59 -7.26
N THR A 111 8.91 7.37 -6.94
CA THR A 111 8.35 7.73 -5.62
C THR A 111 7.63 6.53 -5.02
N MET A 112 7.70 6.41 -3.69
CA MET A 112 7.01 5.38 -2.95
C MET A 112 6.42 5.95 -1.65
N PRO A 113 5.46 5.26 -1.01
CA PRO A 113 4.93 5.71 0.27
C PRO A 113 5.97 5.54 1.37
N ASN A 114 6.00 6.45 2.35
CA ASN A 114 6.85 6.30 3.53
C ASN A 114 6.33 5.14 4.40
N PRO A 115 7.07 4.03 4.58
CA PRO A 115 6.62 2.86 5.32
C PRO A 115 6.35 3.12 6.81
N ALA A 116 6.93 4.16 7.40
CA ALA A 116 6.68 4.52 8.80
C ALA A 116 5.27 5.07 9.04
N SER A 117 4.59 5.54 7.98
CA SER A 117 3.27 6.18 8.09
C SER A 117 2.23 5.58 7.15
N SER A 118 2.66 4.89 6.10
CA SER A 118 1.81 4.28 5.07
C SER A 118 1.74 2.77 5.20
N GLY A 119 0.50 2.24 5.25
CA GLY A 119 0.26 0.80 5.18
C GLY A 119 0.73 0.18 3.86
N THR A 120 0.68 0.91 2.75
CA THR A 120 1.21 0.46 1.45
C THR A 120 2.73 0.41 1.46
N GLY A 121 3.37 1.44 2.01
CA GLY A 121 4.83 1.44 2.15
C GLY A 121 5.28 0.27 3.03
N PHE A 122 4.58 0.06 4.15
CA PHE A 122 4.83 -1.08 5.02
C PHE A 122 4.62 -2.43 4.31
N LEU A 123 3.55 -2.56 3.52
CA LEU A 123 3.29 -3.75 2.70
C LEU A 123 4.44 -4.01 1.73
N THR A 124 4.86 -3.01 0.94
CA THR A 124 5.95 -3.16 -0.02
C THR A 124 7.25 -3.58 0.65
N VAL A 125 7.62 -2.94 1.76
CA VAL A 125 8.83 -3.31 2.53
C VAL A 125 8.71 -4.74 3.06
N SER A 126 7.56 -5.10 3.62
CA SER A 126 7.31 -6.44 4.16
C SER A 126 7.32 -7.51 3.06
N GLY A 127 6.81 -7.19 1.86
CA GLY A 127 6.86 -8.06 0.69
C GLY A 127 8.29 -8.32 0.23
N LEU A 128 9.10 -7.26 0.11
CA LEU A 128 10.52 -7.39 -0.23
C LEU A 128 11.27 -8.27 0.78
N VAL A 129 11.02 -8.09 2.08
CA VAL A 129 11.62 -8.91 3.14
C VAL A 129 11.18 -10.37 3.05
N GLN A 130 9.92 -10.64 2.70
CA GLN A 130 9.41 -12.01 2.52
C GLN A 130 10.00 -12.68 1.28
N LEU A 131 10.21 -11.95 0.20
CA LEU A 131 10.75 -12.47 -1.06
C LEU A 131 12.25 -12.78 -0.96
N GLU A 132 13.04 -11.86 -0.42
CA GLU A 132 14.51 -11.91 -0.48
C GLU A 132 15.18 -12.27 0.84
N GLY A 133 14.43 -12.23 1.95
CA GLY A 133 14.98 -12.24 3.30
C GLY A 133 15.47 -10.86 3.74
N LYS A 134 15.52 -10.65 5.05
CA LYS A 134 15.75 -9.34 5.68
C LYS A 134 16.98 -8.60 5.14
N ASP A 135 18.16 -9.20 5.21
CA ASP A 135 19.41 -8.48 4.92
C ASP A 135 19.53 -8.10 3.44
N LYS A 136 19.12 -9.00 2.54
CA LYS A 136 19.09 -8.72 1.10
C LYS A 136 18.06 -7.65 0.75
N ALA A 137 16.89 -7.69 1.38
CA ALA A 137 15.85 -6.70 1.16
C ALA A 137 16.31 -5.29 1.60
N TRP A 138 16.98 -5.16 2.74
CA TRP A 138 17.53 -3.86 3.18
C TRP A 138 18.63 -3.35 2.24
N ALA A 139 19.58 -4.21 1.86
CA ALA A 139 20.61 -3.84 0.89
C ALA A 139 20.03 -3.45 -0.49
N TYR A 140 18.91 -4.07 -0.90
CA TYR A 140 18.16 -3.67 -2.09
C TYR A 140 17.51 -2.29 -1.90
N MET A 141 16.84 -2.06 -0.77
CA MET A 141 16.16 -0.80 -0.49
C MET A 141 17.14 0.38 -0.37
N ASP A 142 18.36 0.16 0.10
CA ASP A 142 19.44 1.17 0.09
C ASP A 142 19.76 1.59 -1.36
N LYS A 143 19.87 0.63 -2.29
CA LYS A 143 20.07 0.93 -3.71
C LYS A 143 18.85 1.58 -4.35
N LEU A 144 17.64 1.16 -3.95
CA LEU A 144 16.41 1.77 -4.44
C LEU A 144 16.33 3.24 -4.01
N HIS A 145 16.75 3.55 -2.78
CA HIS A 145 16.74 4.90 -2.22
C HIS A 145 17.50 5.90 -3.09
N ASP A 146 18.62 5.50 -3.69
CA ASP A 146 19.39 6.34 -4.62
C ASP A 146 18.57 6.82 -5.83
N ASN A 147 17.49 6.08 -6.16
CA ASN A 147 16.58 6.41 -7.25
C ASN A 147 15.26 7.05 -6.80
N ILE A 148 14.97 7.10 -5.50
CA ILE A 148 13.76 7.71 -4.96
C ILE A 148 13.87 9.23 -4.97
N ALA A 149 12.95 9.89 -5.69
CA ALA A 149 12.78 11.33 -5.66
C ALA A 149 12.22 11.82 -4.32
N MET A 150 11.23 11.11 -3.79
CA MET A 150 10.59 11.44 -2.52
C MET A 150 9.76 10.27 -1.97
N TYR A 151 9.64 10.24 -0.65
CA TYR A 151 8.69 9.38 0.07
C TYR A 151 7.46 10.17 0.46
N VAL A 152 6.27 9.68 0.10
CA VAL A 152 5.00 10.38 0.36
C VAL A 152 4.17 9.69 1.43
N HIS A 153 3.35 10.45 2.15
CA HIS A 153 2.58 9.91 3.26
C HIS A 153 1.51 8.89 2.84
N SER A 154 0.80 9.20 1.75
CA SER A 154 -0.34 8.41 1.27
C SER A 154 0.10 7.27 0.37
N GLY A 155 -0.45 6.08 0.63
CA GLY A 155 -0.25 4.89 -0.21
C GLY A 155 -0.66 5.05 -1.67
N SER A 156 -1.68 5.86 -1.95
CA SER A 156 -2.21 6.07 -3.31
C SER A 156 -1.54 7.22 -4.06
N LYS A 157 -0.79 8.10 -3.37
CA LYS A 157 -0.22 9.31 -3.98
C LYS A 157 0.84 8.99 -5.05
N PRO A 158 1.71 7.96 -4.93
CA PRO A 158 2.65 7.61 -6.00
C PRO A 158 1.95 7.27 -7.33
N ALA A 159 0.85 6.52 -7.30
CA ALA A 159 0.08 6.22 -8.50
C ALA A 159 -0.50 7.50 -9.16
N LYS A 160 -0.98 8.46 -8.37
CA LYS A 160 -1.46 9.76 -8.88
C LYS A 160 -0.32 10.61 -9.48
N MET A 161 0.85 10.61 -8.84
CA MET A 161 2.03 11.33 -9.33
C MET A 161 2.52 10.75 -10.66
N ALA A 162 2.56 9.42 -10.79
CA ALA A 162 2.80 8.76 -12.07
C ALA A 162 1.70 9.07 -13.08
N GLY A 163 0.43 9.05 -12.68
CA GLY A 163 -0.71 9.41 -13.54
C GLY A 163 -0.58 10.78 -14.19
N THR A 164 -0.12 11.78 -13.41
CA THR A 164 0.09 13.16 -13.87
C THR A 164 1.45 13.37 -14.55
N GLY A 165 2.42 12.47 -14.35
CA GLY A 165 3.79 12.60 -14.83
C GLY A 165 4.70 13.43 -13.91
N GLU A 166 4.20 13.86 -12.73
CA GLU A 166 4.98 14.60 -11.71
C GLU A 166 6.22 13.81 -11.29
N VAL A 167 6.06 12.50 -11.07
CA VAL A 167 7.15 11.53 -10.89
C VAL A 167 6.84 10.31 -11.76
N PRO A 168 7.68 9.93 -12.74
CA PRO A 168 7.31 8.94 -13.76
C PRO A 168 6.97 7.54 -13.24
N ILE A 169 7.60 7.09 -12.16
CA ILE A 169 7.42 5.75 -11.60
C ILE A 169 6.90 5.87 -10.16
N GLY A 170 5.68 5.37 -9.92
CA GLY A 170 5.10 5.30 -8.58
C GLY A 170 5.00 3.86 -8.10
N ILE A 171 5.66 3.52 -7.00
CA ILE A 171 5.42 2.25 -6.29
C ILE A 171 4.15 2.46 -5.44
N SER A 172 3.09 1.69 -5.67
CA SER A 172 1.76 1.89 -5.06
C SER A 172 0.94 0.61 -5.10
N PHE A 173 -0.35 0.68 -4.74
CA PHE A 173 -1.33 -0.36 -5.01
C PHE A 173 -1.56 -0.59 -6.52
N GLY A 174 -1.61 -1.85 -6.95
CA GLY A 174 -2.02 -2.22 -8.31
C GLY A 174 -3.40 -1.68 -8.69
N TYR A 175 -4.41 -1.88 -7.83
CA TYR A 175 -5.77 -1.41 -8.12
C TYR A 175 -5.83 0.13 -8.30
N ARG A 176 -5.01 0.88 -7.57
CA ARG A 176 -4.98 2.34 -7.72
C ARG A 176 -4.40 2.73 -9.09
N GLY A 177 -3.32 2.07 -9.51
CA GLY A 177 -2.80 2.24 -10.87
C GLY A 177 -3.83 1.92 -11.94
N ILE A 178 -4.60 0.85 -11.76
CA ILE A 178 -5.67 0.44 -12.68
C ILE A 178 -6.77 1.51 -12.72
N GLN A 179 -7.11 2.14 -11.59
CA GLN A 179 -8.06 3.27 -11.54
C GLN A 179 -7.52 4.48 -12.32
N GLU A 180 -6.27 4.89 -12.11
CA GLU A 180 -5.66 6.00 -12.86
C GLU A 180 -5.71 5.74 -14.37
N LYS A 181 -5.35 4.52 -14.79
CA LYS A 181 -5.42 4.09 -16.19
C LYS A 181 -6.84 4.16 -16.74
N LYS A 182 -7.84 3.71 -15.98
CA LYS A 182 -9.27 3.80 -16.37
C LYS A 182 -9.74 5.24 -16.53
N THR A 183 -9.18 6.19 -15.78
CA THR A 183 -9.47 7.62 -15.92
C THR A 183 -8.70 8.30 -17.06
N GLY A 184 -7.95 7.54 -17.87
CA GLY A 184 -7.25 8.05 -19.05
C GLY A 184 -5.81 8.48 -18.82
N ALA A 185 -5.26 8.29 -17.61
CA ALA A 185 -3.85 8.56 -17.36
C ALA A 185 -2.97 7.65 -18.23
N PRO A 186 -1.84 8.14 -18.79
CA PRO A 186 -0.98 7.38 -19.70
C PRO A 186 -0.06 6.39 -18.96
N VAL A 187 -0.60 5.66 -18.00
CA VAL A 187 0.17 4.76 -17.12
C VAL A 187 0.06 3.31 -17.55
N GLU A 188 1.15 2.58 -17.33
CA GLU A 188 1.20 1.13 -17.29
C GLU A 188 1.26 0.67 -15.84
N VAL A 189 0.53 -0.40 -15.53
CA VAL A 189 0.55 -1.03 -14.21
C VAL A 189 1.34 -2.30 -14.36
N VAL A 190 2.48 -2.36 -13.69
CA VAL A 190 3.42 -3.47 -13.75
C VAL A 190 3.44 -4.18 -12.40
N PHE A 191 3.16 -5.48 -12.42
CA PHE A 191 3.39 -6.33 -11.27
C PHE A 191 4.80 -6.91 -11.37
N PRO A 192 5.65 -6.79 -10.33
CA PRO A 192 7.05 -7.20 -10.42
C PRO A 192 7.16 -8.71 -10.68
N LYS A 193 8.10 -9.10 -11.55
CA LYS A 193 8.33 -10.53 -11.89
C LYS A 193 8.67 -11.40 -10.68
N GLU A 194 9.33 -10.82 -9.68
CA GLU A 194 9.70 -11.50 -8.44
C GLU A 194 8.50 -11.74 -7.51
N GLY A 195 7.38 -11.03 -7.74
CA GLY A 195 6.18 -11.06 -6.91
C GLY A 195 5.85 -9.69 -6.31
N SER A 196 4.58 -9.46 -5.99
CA SER A 196 4.08 -8.19 -5.48
C SER A 196 4.18 -8.03 -3.95
N GLY A 197 4.70 -9.06 -3.26
CA GLY A 197 4.63 -9.21 -1.81
C GLY A 197 3.33 -9.83 -1.35
#